data_AF-A0A933L971-F1
#
_entry.id   AF-A0A933L971-F1
#
_cell.length_a   1.000
_cell.length_b   1.000
_cell.length_c   1.000
_cell.angle_alpha   90.00
_cell.angle_beta   90.00
_cell.angle_gamma   90.00
#
_symmetry.space_group_name_H-M   'P 1'
#
loop_
_entity.id
_entity.type
_entity.pdbx_description
1 polymer ?
#
loop_
_entity_poly.entity_id
_entity_poly.type
_entity_poly.pdbx_seq_one_letter_code
_entity_poly.pdbx_strand_id
1 'polypeptide(L)'
;MKLNRKFVFKTGQTLLEFAISTMLLLPLLFGTFYFCKKAWNKFQCIYYAFESTHAKLIGEKNVYSRVPITFSQTSRELFGETQCGNIKEKVHLRKLESRL
;
A
#
# COMPACT_ATOMS: atom_id res chain seq x y z
N MET A 1 -22.93 51.72 -32.13
CA MET A 1 -21.60 51.42 -32.70
C MET A 1 -21.17 50.04 -32.18
N LYS A 2 -21.01 49.06 -33.07
CA LYS A 2 -21.02 47.62 -32.77
C LYS A 2 -19.79 47.17 -31.97
N LEU A 3 -20.03 46.57 -30.81
CA LEU A 3 -19.06 45.76 -30.04
C LEU A 3 -18.64 44.54 -30.87
N ASN A 4 -17.46 44.61 -31.48
CA ASN A 4 -16.89 43.49 -32.22
C ASN A 4 -15.99 42.66 -31.29
N ARG A 5 -16.59 41.96 -30.32
CA ARG A 5 -15.90 40.89 -29.59
C ARG A 5 -15.82 39.66 -30.49
N LYS A 6 -14.73 39.53 -31.26
CA LYS A 6 -14.32 38.24 -31.80
C LYS A 6 -13.45 37.52 -30.78
N PHE A 7 -14.07 36.95 -29.76
CA PHE A 7 -13.43 35.85 -29.03
C PHE A 7 -13.55 34.60 -29.90
N VAL A 8 -12.57 34.40 -30.78
CA VAL A 8 -12.42 33.14 -31.52
C VAL A 8 -11.82 32.13 -30.55
N PHE A 9 -12.65 31.50 -29.73
CA PHE A 9 -12.31 30.25 -29.05
C PHE A 9 -12.40 29.11 -30.08
N LYS A 10 -11.38 28.98 -30.92
CA LYS A 10 -11.10 27.78 -31.71
C LYS A 10 -9.60 27.51 -31.75
N THR A 11 -8.97 27.48 -30.58
CA THR A 11 -7.62 26.94 -30.42
C THR A 11 -7.78 25.46 -30.12
N GLY A 12 -7.83 24.64 -31.17
CA GLY A 12 -7.57 23.22 -31.02
C GLY A 12 -6.17 23.08 -30.44
N GLN A 13 -6.04 22.31 -29.35
CA GLN A 13 -4.76 22.05 -28.70
C GLN A 13 -3.73 21.66 -29.75
N THR A 14 -2.64 22.43 -29.84
CA THR A 14 -1.62 22.10 -30.83
C THR A 14 -0.94 20.80 -30.40
N LEU A 15 -0.49 19.99 -31.37
CA LEU A 15 0.17 18.71 -31.08
C LEU A 15 1.40 18.90 -30.18
N LEU A 16 2.04 20.08 -30.27
CA LEU A 16 3.13 20.52 -29.41
C LEU A 16 2.68 20.78 -27.95
N GLU A 17 1.58 21.51 -27.74
CA GLU A 17 1.02 21.73 -26.40
C GLU A 17 0.61 20.41 -25.74
N PHE A 18 0.03 19.48 -26.50
CA PHE A 18 -0.29 18.14 -26.01
C PHE A 18 0.96 17.37 -25.58
N ALA A 19 2.03 17.41 -26.39
CA ALA A 19 3.30 16.77 -26.04
C ALA A 19 3.90 17.36 -24.76
N ILE A 20 3.92 18.69 -24.63
CA ILE A 20 4.45 19.39 -23.44
C ILE A 20 3.62 19.04 -22.19
N SER A 21 2.29 19.11 -22.26
CA SER A 21 1.42 18.75 -21.12
C SER A 21 1.61 17.29 -20.71
N THR A 22 1.71 16.38 -21.68
CA THR A 22 1.94 14.95 -21.41
C THR A 22 3.30 14.72 -20.77
N MET A 23 4.35 15.40 -21.26
CA MET A 23 5.70 15.29 -20.72
C MET A 23 5.80 15.76 -19.27
N LEU A 24 4.96 16.73 -18.86
CA LEU A 24 4.87 17.19 -17.48
C LEU A 24 4.00 16.27 -16.60
N LEU A 25 2.89 15.76 -17.13
CA LEU A 25 1.95 14.94 -16.37
C LEU A 25 2.45 13.52 -16.13
N LEU A 26 3.12 12.91 -17.10
CA LEU A 26 3.64 11.54 -16.96
C LEU A 26 4.55 11.36 -15.74
N PRO A 27 5.60 12.17 -15.50
CA PRO A 27 6.46 11.97 -14.34
C PRO A 27 5.71 12.15 -13.01
N LEU A 28 4.71 13.04 -12.95
CA LEU A 28 3.84 13.18 -11.78
C LEU A 28 3.01 11.91 -11.54
N LEU A 29 2.40 11.36 -12.59
CA LEU A 29 1.62 10.12 -12.51
C LEU A 29 2.49 8.91 -12.16
N PHE A 30 3.67 8.78 -12.78
CA PHE A 30 4.61 7.71 -12.46
C PHE A 30 5.16 7.83 -11.03
N GLY A 31 5.47 9.05 -10.60
CA GLY A 31 5.93 9.32 -9.23
C GLY A 31 4.87 8.93 -8.21
N THR A 32 3.64 9.44 -8.36
CA THR A 32 2.52 9.11 -7.46
C THR A 32 2.21 7.62 -7.45
N PHE A 33 2.17 6.97 -8.62
CA PHE A 33 1.98 5.53 -8.73
C PHE A 33 3.08 4.74 -8.00
N TYR A 34 4.34 5.15 -8.12
CA TYR A 34 5.45 4.51 -7.42
C TYR A 34 5.29 4.61 -5.89
N PHE A 35 4.94 5.79 -5.38
CA PHE A 35 4.69 5.97 -3.94
C PHE A 35 3.51 5.14 -3.45
N CYS A 36 2.39 5.15 -4.18
CA CYS A 36 1.22 4.33 -3.85
C CYS A 36 1.56 2.84 -3.85
N LYS A 37 2.31 2.36 -4.84
CA LYS A 37 2.77 0.97 -4.91
C LYS A 37 3.64 0.59 -3.72
N LYS A 38 4.58 1.47 -3.32
CA LYS A 38 5.45 1.23 -2.16
C LYS A 38 4.65 1.19 -0.85
N ALA A 39 3.71 2.11 -0.67
CA ALA A 39 2.81 2.12 0.48
C ALA A 39 1.91 0.89 0.52
N TRP A 40 1.37 0.48 -0.63
CA TRP A 40 0.54 -0.71 -0.77
C TRP A 40 1.28 -1.98 -0.38
N ASN A 41 2.52 -2.14 -0.85
CA ASN A 41 3.36 -3.29 -0.49
C ASN A 41 3.64 -3.34 1.02
N LYS A 42 3.90 -2.19 1.65
CA LYS A 42 4.07 -2.10 3.10
C LYS A 42 2.79 -2.49 3.84
N PHE A 43 1.64 -1.99 3.40
CA PHE A 43 0.35 -2.33 4.00
C PHE A 43 0.05 -3.83 3.90
N GLN A 44 0.21 -4.41 2.72
CA GLN A 44 0.04 -5.85 2.50
C GLN A 44 0.94 -6.67 3.43
N CYS A 45 2.21 -6.28 3.58
CA CYS A 45 3.14 -6.95 4.49
C CYS A 45 2.63 -6.97 5.93
N ILE A 46 2.25 -5.81 6.47
CA ILE A 46 1.74 -5.68 7.84
C ILE A 46 0.46 -6.50 8.00
N TYR A 47 -0.43 -6.44 7.02
CA TYR A 47 -1.68 -7.19 7.01
C TYR A 47 -1.42 -8.71 7.08
N TYR A 48 -0.56 -9.26 6.23
CA TYR A 48 -0.24 -10.70 6.27
C TYR A 48 0.48 -11.11 7.56
N ALA A 49 1.35 -10.25 8.09
CA ALA A 49 2.02 -10.50 9.37
C ALA A 49 1.00 -10.59 10.50
N PHE A 50 0.06 -9.65 10.55
CA PHE A 50 -1.00 -9.61 11.54
C PHE A 50 -1.93 -10.81 11.42
N GLU A 51 -2.50 -11.05 10.23
CA GLU A 51 -3.44 -12.16 9.98
C GLU A 51 -2.81 -13.50 10.34
N SER A 52 -1.56 -13.73 9.94
CA SER A 52 -0.90 -15.00 10.24
C SER A 52 -0.59 -15.17 11.73
N THR A 53 -0.23 -14.09 12.42
CA THR A 53 -0.01 -14.10 13.87
C THR A 53 -1.33 -14.32 14.61
N HIS A 54 -2.42 -13.70 14.15
CA HIS A 54 -3.75 -13.87 14.69
C HIS A 54 -4.28 -15.30 14.47
N ALA A 55 -4.16 -15.83 13.25
CA ALA A 55 -4.54 -17.20 12.91
C ALA A 55 -3.77 -18.23 13.76
N LYS A 56 -2.48 -17.97 14.03
CA LYS A 56 -1.67 -18.79 14.93
C LYS A 56 -2.12 -18.67 16.40
N LEU A 57 -2.58 -17.49 16.82
CA LEU A 57 -3.12 -17.25 18.16
C LEU A 57 -4.41 -18.03 18.41
N ILE A 58 -5.31 -18.07 17.44
CA ILE A 58 -6.59 -18.79 17.52
C ILE A 58 -6.46 -20.31 17.26
N GLY A 59 -5.25 -20.80 16.99
CA GLY A 59 -4.98 -22.23 16.83
C GLY A 59 -5.30 -22.79 15.44
N GLU A 60 -5.42 -21.94 14.43
CA GLU A 60 -5.67 -22.37 13.05
C GLU A 60 -4.41 -23.06 12.48
N LYS A 61 -4.56 -24.30 11.98
CA LYS A 61 -3.43 -25.15 11.58
C LYS A 61 -2.91 -24.87 10.16
N ASN A 62 -3.71 -24.25 9.31
CA ASN A 62 -3.40 -23.99 7.91
C ASN A 62 -3.26 -22.49 7.60
N VAL A 63 -2.34 -21.84 8.30
CA VAL A 63 -2.01 -20.44 8.01
C VAL A 63 -1.10 -20.40 6.78
N TYR A 64 -1.69 -20.31 5.59
CA TYR A 64 -0.95 -20.04 4.36
C TYR A 64 -0.52 -18.57 4.33
N SER A 65 0.64 -18.29 4.91
CA SER A 65 1.26 -16.98 4.75
C SER A 65 2.00 -16.93 3.42
N ARG A 66 1.73 -15.88 2.63
CA ARG A 66 2.50 -15.56 1.42
C ARG A 66 3.93 -15.08 1.72
N VAL A 67 4.23 -14.80 3.00
CA VAL A 67 5.50 -14.25 3.47
C VAL A 67 6.06 -15.15 4.57
N PRO A 68 7.37 -15.43 4.63
CA PRO A 68 7.95 -16.13 5.77
C PRO A 68 7.74 -15.34 7.06
N ILE A 69 7.18 -15.98 8.08
CA ILE A 69 6.95 -15.38 9.40
C ILE A 69 7.59 -16.27 10.44
N THR A 70 8.42 -15.66 11.28
CA THR A 70 9.00 -16.30 12.45
C THR A 70 8.11 -16.02 13.65
N PHE A 71 7.66 -17.08 14.32
CA PHE A 71 6.82 -16.95 15.51
C PHE A 71 7.67 -17.20 16.76
N SER A 72 7.55 -16.31 17.73
CA SER A 72 8.05 -16.53 19.09
C SER A 72 6.88 -16.42 20.05
N GLN A 73 6.77 -17.35 20.99
CA GLN A 73 5.62 -17.43 21.88
C GLN A 73 6.08 -17.40 23.33
N THR A 74 5.39 -16.61 24.13
CA THR A 74 5.51 -16.58 25.59
C THR A 74 4.20 -17.06 26.22
N SER A 75 4.17 -17.25 27.54
CA SER A 75 2.97 -17.67 28.28
C SER A 75 1.76 -16.76 28.01
N ARG A 76 1.97 -15.45 27.84
CA ARG A 76 0.91 -14.44 27.69
C ARG A 76 0.84 -13.77 26.32
N GLU A 77 1.85 -13.91 25.48
CA GLU A 77 1.98 -13.14 24.24
C GLU A 77 2.45 -14.03 23.09
N LEU A 78 2.06 -13.65 21.89
CA LEU A 78 2.53 -14.22 20.63
C LEU A 78 3.15 -13.11 19.79
N PHE A 79 4.40 -13.32 19.40
CA PHE A 79 5.18 -12.43 18.56
C PHE A 79 5.27 -13.04 17.17
N GLY A 80 4.89 -12.26 16.16
CA GLY A 80 5.13 -12.57 14.76
C GLY A 80 6.12 -11.57 14.19
N GLU A 81 7.23 -12.05 13.65
CA GLU A 81 8.22 -11.23 12.97
C GLU A 81 8.29 -11.62 11.51
N THR A 82 8.25 -10.63 10.62
CA THR A 82 8.36 -10.86 9.18
C THR A 82 9.32 -9.87 8.53
N GLN A 83 9.88 -10.30 7.40
CA GLN A 83 10.72 -9.48 6.56
C GLN A 83 10.13 -9.46 5.15
N CYS A 84 9.67 -8.28 4.73
CA CYS A 84 9.14 -8.03 3.38
C CYS A 84 10.13 -7.14 2.62
N GLY A 85 11.06 -7.78 1.91
CA GLY A 85 12.16 -7.08 1.24
C GLY A 85 13.03 -6.33 2.25
N ASN A 86 13.03 -5.00 2.17
CA ASN A 86 13.82 -4.12 3.05
C ASN A 86 13.06 -3.67 4.31
N ILE A 87 11.81 -4.13 4.49
CA ILE A 87 10.97 -3.74 5.62
C ILE A 87 10.88 -4.91 6.59
N LYS A 88 11.15 -4.62 7.85
CA LYS A 88 11.06 -5.58 8.95
C LYS A 88 9.92 -5.14 9.86
N GLU A 89 8.93 -6.02 10.02
CA GLU A 89 7.73 -5.72 10.82
C GLU A 89 7.61 -6.75 11.95
N LYS A 90 7.17 -6.25 13.11
CA LYS A 90 6.95 -7.05 14.32
C LYS A 90 5.54 -6.82 14.81
N VAL A 91 4.76 -7.88 14.88
CA VAL A 91 3.39 -7.88 15.41
C VAL A 91 3.38 -8.56 16.77
N HIS A 92 2.78 -7.89 17.74
CA HIS A 92 2.70 -8.35 19.12
C HIS A 92 1.23 -8.52 19.46
N LEU A 93 0.77 -9.76 19.64
CA LEU A 93 -0.59 -10.07 20.04
C LEU A 93 -0.60 -10.63 21.46
N ARG A 94 -1.44 -10.07 22.32
CA ARG A 94 -1.68 -10.62 23.65
C ARG A 94 -2.65 -11.80 23.54
N LYS A 95 -2.33 -12.90 24.23
CA LYS A 95 -3.29 -13.97 24.47
C LYS A 95 -4.34 -13.41 25.42
N LEU A 96 -5.57 -13.31 24.96
CA LEU A 96 -6.68 -13.11 25.87
C LEU A 96 -6.74 -14.37 26.75
N GLU A 97 -6.63 -14.22 28.06
CA GLU A 97 -6.94 -15.28 29.01
C GLU A 97 -8.42 -15.65 28.78
N SER A 98 -8.66 -16.65 27.94
CA SER A 98 -9.94 -17.33 27.97
C SER A 98 -9.94 -18.09 29.28
N ARG A 99 -10.70 -17.58 30.26
CA ARG A 99 -11.11 -18.37 31.42
C ARG A 99 -11.85 -19.59 30.88
N LEU A 100 -11.16 -20.72 30.83
CA LEU A 100 -11.74 -22.05 30.72
C LEU A 100 -11.04 -22.92 31.75
#